data_AF-A0AAE8IAL3-F1
#
_entry.id   AF-A0AAE8IAL3-F1
#
_cell.length_a   1.000
_cell.length_b   1.000
_cell.length_c   1.000
_cell.angle_alpha   90.00
_cell.angle_beta   90.00
_cell.angle_gamma   90.00
#
_symmetry.space_group_name_H-M   'P 1'
#
loop_
_entity.id
_entity.type
_entity.pdbx_description
1 polymer ?
#
loop_
_entity_poly.entity_id
_entity_poly.type
_entity_poly.pdbx_seq_one_letter_code
_entity_poly.pdbx_strand_id
1 'polypeptide(L)'
;MDKAKRQLMLIDIPRDELALRIAIKCTGMKPPTGMSATTALDHLDVIIGAGGGDLPMGEGFRQAADAAVAYFHERISAGVLPS
;
A
#
# COMPACT_ATOMS: atom_id res chain seq x y z
N MET A 1 -9.02 -18.17 23.46
CA MET A 1 -8.93 -17.46 22.16
C MET A 1 -7.81 -16.46 22.25
N ASP A 2 -6.83 -16.64 21.36
CA ASP A 2 -5.44 -16.23 21.53
C ASP A 2 -5.19 -14.73 21.32
N LYS A 3 -4.40 -14.11 22.20
CA LYS A 3 -4.05 -12.68 22.14
C LYS A 3 -3.37 -12.33 20.80
N ALA A 4 -2.63 -13.29 20.23
CA ALA A 4 -2.03 -13.19 18.91
C ALA A 4 -3.05 -13.10 17.76
N LYS A 5 -4.18 -13.82 17.85
CA LYS A 5 -5.28 -13.73 16.86
C LYS A 5 -5.93 -12.34 16.85
N ARG A 6 -6.04 -11.69 18.01
CA ARG A 6 -6.61 -10.33 18.13
C ARG A 6 -5.66 -9.26 17.59
N GLN A 7 -4.35 -9.49 17.69
CA GLN A 7 -3.32 -8.55 17.27
C GLN A 7 -3.15 -8.52 15.73
N LEU A 8 -3.40 -9.64 15.05
CA LEU A 8 -3.41 -9.74 13.58
C LEU A 8 -4.56 -8.96 12.92
N MET A 9 -5.64 -8.66 13.64
CA MET A 9 -6.81 -7.93 13.13
C MET A 9 -6.66 -6.39 13.20
N LEU A 10 -5.52 -5.86 13.66
CA LEU A 10 -5.33 -4.43 13.95
C LEU A 10 -4.09 -3.84 13.28
N ILE A 11 -3.66 -4.38 12.14
CA ILE A 11 -2.66 -3.71 11.31
C ILE A 11 -3.39 -2.62 10.52
N ASP A 12 -3.54 -1.46 11.14
CA ASP A 12 -3.99 -0.25 10.47
C ASP A 12 -2.77 0.40 9.80
N ILE A 13 -2.47 -0.03 8.58
CA ILE A 13 -1.51 0.69 7.74
C ILE A 13 -2.30 1.70 6.93
N PRO A 14 -2.02 3.01 7.06
CA PRO A 14 -2.66 4.02 6.22
C PRO A 14 -2.46 3.68 4.74
N ARG A 15 -3.55 3.72 3.96
CA ARG A 15 -3.58 3.36 2.53
C ARG A 15 -2.40 3.94 1.74
N ASP A 16 -2.15 5.24 1.90
CA ASP A 16 -1.08 5.94 1.18
C ASP A 16 0.32 5.52 1.64
N GLU A 17 0.52 5.10 2.89
CA GLU A 17 1.78 4.53 3.34
C GLU A 17 2.06 3.17 2.70
N LEU A 18 1.03 2.32 2.58
CA LEU A 18 1.16 1.03 1.90
C LEU A 18 1.41 1.23 0.41
N ALA A 19 0.65 2.10 -0.24
CA ALA A 19 0.83 2.45 -1.64
C ALA A 19 2.23 3.00 -1.90
N LEU A 20 2.76 3.88 -1.04
CA LEU A 20 4.11 4.41 -1.17
C LEU A 20 5.18 3.32 -1.05
N ARG A 21 5.03 2.37 -0.11
CA ARG A 21 5.96 1.25 0.04
C ARG A 21 5.98 0.35 -1.20
N ILE A 22 4.81 0.08 -1.79
CA ILE A 22 4.69 -0.66 -3.05
C ILE A 22 5.39 0.12 -4.17
N ALA A 23 5.10 1.42 -4.30
CA ALA A 23 5.69 2.28 -5.32
C ALA A 23 7.22 2.31 -5.26
N ILE A 24 7.80 2.49 -4.08
CA ILE A 24 9.26 2.47 -3.87
C ILE A 24 9.86 1.13 -4.30
N LYS A 25 9.20 0.01 -3.98
CA LYS A 25 9.69 -1.32 -4.36
C LYS A 25 9.60 -1.59 -5.85
N CYS A 26 8.53 -1.16 -6.50
CA CYS A 26 8.34 -1.35 -7.94
C CYS A 26 9.27 -0.46 -8.77
N THR A 27 9.55 0.76 -8.30
CA THR A 27 10.29 1.77 -9.08
C THR A 27 11.77 1.90 -8.69
N GLY A 28 12.14 1.45 -7.50
CA GLY A 28 13.46 1.72 -6.91
C GLY A 28 13.68 3.18 -6.51
N MET A 29 12.72 4.07 -6.76
CA MET A 29 12.83 5.48 -6.43
C MET A 29 12.58 5.72 -4.96
N LYS A 30 13.31 6.69 -4.38
CA LYS A 30 13.11 7.13 -3.01
C LYS A 30 12.38 8.46 -3.02
N PRO A 31 11.26 8.60 -2.28
CA PRO A 31 10.61 9.89 -2.15
C PRO A 31 11.50 10.87 -1.38
N PRO A 32 11.32 12.19 -1.60
CA PRO A 32 11.99 13.21 -0.80
C PRO A 32 11.68 13.07 0.70
N THR A 33 12.67 13.35 1.55
CA THR A 33 12.50 13.27 3.01
C THR A 33 11.63 14.42 3.52
N GLY A 34 10.78 14.15 4.52
CA GLY A 34 9.92 15.15 5.16
C GLY A 34 8.57 15.38 4.48
N MET A 35 8.25 14.66 3.40
CA MET A 35 6.93 14.68 2.78
C MET A 35 5.98 13.66 3.45
N SER A 36 4.68 13.99 3.46
CA SER A 36 3.63 13.01 3.78
C SER A 36 3.59 11.90 2.73
N ALA A 37 3.06 10.73 3.07
CA ALA A 37 2.96 9.61 2.14
C ALA A 37 2.12 9.96 0.89
N THR A 38 1.03 10.70 1.07
CA THR A 38 0.18 11.22 0.01
C THR A 38 0.98 12.11 -0.94
N THR A 39 1.67 13.12 -0.40
CA THR A 39 2.48 14.07 -1.19
C THR A 39 3.63 13.37 -1.91
N ALA A 40 4.26 12.39 -1.26
CA ALA A 40 5.33 11.60 -1.84
C ALA A 40 4.86 10.75 -3.03
N LEU A 41 3.67 10.15 -2.94
CA LEU A 41 3.05 9.40 -4.04
C LEU A 41 2.74 10.30 -5.24
N ASP A 42 2.09 11.45 -4.99
CA ASP A 42 1.77 12.40 -6.06
C ASP A 42 3.05 12.92 -6.73
N HIS A 43 4.12 13.12 -5.96
CA HIS A 43 5.41 13.52 -6.51
C HIS A 43 6.08 12.44 -7.36
N LEU A 44 5.96 11.15 -6.98
CA LEU A 44 6.47 10.05 -7.80
C LEU A 44 5.72 9.92 -9.13
N ASP A 45 4.41 10.15 -9.12
CA ASP A 45 3.58 10.17 -10.33
C ASP A 45 4.05 11.24 -11.32
N VAL A 46 4.35 12.45 -10.82
CA VAL A 46 4.90 13.55 -11.62
C VAL A 46 6.27 13.21 -12.20
N ILE A 47 7.19 12.63 -11.41
CA ILE A 47 8.54 12.26 -11.89
C ILE A 47 8.47 11.25 -13.05
N ILE A 48 7.63 10.22 -12.92
CA ILE A 48 7.52 9.15 -13.92
C ILE A 48 6.83 9.67 -15.19
N GLY A 49 5.74 10.43 -15.03
CA GLY A 49 5.06 11.07 -16.16
C GLY A 49 5.96 12.03 -16.92
N ALA A 50 6.81 12.79 -16.23
CA ALA A 50 7.80 13.68 -16.86
C ALA A 50 8.93 12.92 -17.58
N GLY A 51 9.20 11.67 -17.21
CA GLY A 51 10.18 10.78 -17.85
C GLY A 51 9.64 9.97 -19.03
N GLY A 52 8.36 10.13 -19.40
CA GLY A 52 7.71 9.36 -20.47
C GLY A 52 7.35 7.92 -20.07
N GLY A 53 7.24 7.63 -18.77
CA GLY A 53 6.81 6.31 -18.30
C GLY A 53 5.30 6.14 -18.36
N ASP A 54 4.82 5.14 -19.11
CA ASP A 54 3.41 4.79 -19.29
C ASP A 54 2.73 4.14 -18.07
N LEU A 55 3.32 4.25 -16.87
CA LEU A 55 2.72 3.63 -15.70
C LEU A 55 1.72 4.60 -15.04
N PRO A 56 0.44 4.22 -14.86
CA PRO A 56 -0.53 5.01 -14.11
C PRO A 56 -0.26 4.84 -12.61
N MET A 57 0.66 5.63 -12.05
CA MET A 57 1.28 5.33 -10.76
C MET A 57 0.52 5.92 -9.58
N GLY A 58 -0.04 7.13 -9.70
CA GLY A 58 -0.69 7.82 -8.60
C GLY A 58 -1.92 7.09 -8.05
N GLU A 59 -2.87 6.72 -8.92
CA GLU A 59 -4.07 5.99 -8.50
C GLU A 59 -3.88 4.47 -8.51
N GLY A 60 -3.03 3.94 -9.40
CA GLY A 60 -2.78 2.50 -9.52
C GLY A 60 -2.18 1.89 -8.26
N PHE A 61 -1.23 2.56 -7.60
CA PHE A 61 -0.67 2.05 -6.34
C PHE A 61 -1.64 2.13 -5.17
N ARG A 62 -2.52 3.13 -5.16
CA ARG A 62 -3.58 3.23 -4.16
C ARG A 62 -4.59 2.10 -4.32
N GLN A 63 -4.99 1.77 -5.55
CA GLN A 63 -5.84 0.62 -5.85
C GLN A 63 -5.16 -0.71 -5.50
N ALA A 64 -3.85 -0.84 -5.77
CA ALA A 64 -3.08 -2.03 -5.38
C ALA A 64 -3.00 -2.20 -3.86
N ALA A 65 -2.84 -1.11 -3.11
CA ALA A 65 -2.88 -1.12 -1.66
C ALA A 65 -4.26 -1.57 -1.13
N ASP A 66 -5.35 -1.05 -1.69
CA ASP A 66 -6.71 -1.45 -1.33
C ASP A 66 -6.96 -2.95 -1.58
N ALA A 67 -6.55 -3.45 -2.75
CA ALA A 67 -6.67 -4.86 -3.10
C ALA A 67 -5.85 -5.78 -2.18
N ALA A 68 -4.64 -5.35 -1.80
CA ALA A 68 -3.81 -6.10 -0.87
C ALA A 68 -4.47 -6.20 0.52
N VAL A 69 -4.99 -5.08 1.05
CA VAL A 69 -5.69 -5.05 2.33
C VAL A 69 -6.93 -5.94 2.29
N ALA A 70 -7.75 -5.84 1.24
CA ALA A 70 -8.92 -6.68 1.07
C ALA A 70 -8.56 -8.18 1.06
N TYR A 71 -7.55 -8.57 0.29
CA TYR A 71 -7.08 -9.97 0.24
C TYR A 71 -6.60 -10.46 1.61
N PHE A 72 -5.81 -9.66 2.35
CA PHE A 72 -5.37 -10.07 3.69
C PHE A 72 -6.55 -10.22 4.66
N HIS A 73 -7.52 -9.31 4.62
CA HIS A 73 -8.74 -9.43 5.43
C HIS A 73 -9.54 -10.71 5.09
N GLU A 74 -9.69 -11.05 3.81
CA GLU A 74 -10.34 -12.29 3.37
C GLU A 74 -9.59 -13.53 3.90
N ARG A 75 -8.27 -13.57 3.72
CA ARG A 75 -7.44 -14.71 4.15
C ARG A 75 -7.42 -14.89 5.66
N ILE A 76 -7.37 -13.79 6.43
CA ILE A 76 -7.46 -13.82 7.89
C ILE A 76 -8.84 -14.35 8.31
N SER A 77 -9.92 -13.85 7.70
CA SER A 77 -11.29 -14.29 8.02
C SER A 77 -11.52 -15.76 7.69
N ALA A 78 -11.03 -16.24 6.55
CA ALA A 78 -11.10 -17.64 6.15
C ALA A 78 -10.35 -18.58 7.11
N GLY A 79 -9.23 -18.13 7.68
CA GLY A 79 -8.49 -18.88 8.71
C GLY A 79 -9.09 -18.84 10.12
N VAL A 80 -10.15 -18.05 10.33
CA VAL A 80 -10.84 -17.87 11.63
C VAL A 80 -12.18 -18.62 11.68
N LEU A 81 -12.73 -19.04 10.55
CA LEU A 81 -13.93 -19.90 10.49
C LEU A 81 -13.65 -21.27 11.15
N PRO A 82 -14.39 -21.65 12.20
CA PRO A 82 -14.34 -23.03 12.69
C PRO A 82 -15.00 -23.94 11.64
N SER A 83 -14.34 -25.06 11.37
CA SER A 83 -14.90 -26.18 10.61
C SER A 83 -16.14 -26.74 11.29
#